data_AF-A0A9D6NAZ8-F1
#
_entry.id   AF-A0A9D6NAZ8-F1
#
_cell.length_a   1.000
_cell.length_b   1.000
_cell.length_c   1.000
_cell.angle_alpha   90.00
_cell.angle_beta   90.00
_cell.angle_gamma   90.00
#
_symmetry.space_group_name_H-M   'P 1'
#
loop_
_entity.id
_entity.type
_entity.pdbx_description
1 polymer ?
#
loop_
_entity_poly.entity_id
_entity_poly.type
_entity_poly.pdbx_seq_one_letter_code
_entity_poly.pdbx_strand_id
1 'polypeptide(L)'
;MYCLKCKRLVLDADECCGQPLAGTQLPPRVEGNAERLKIKFLEYRTGDINREQLTAYLDREEQRAEQILAHVPGTEEYDEDTLAIMAEELEAGTRGILAYLQALSMAREWILQPSSELLQSALAMAAQGDALVNDAVEMNWRTHRTFLDSAREFLKQMGF
;
A
#
# COMPACT_ATOMS: atom_id res chain seq x y z
N MET A 1 -23.70 11.57 3.81
CA MET A 1 -23.11 12.71 4.57
C MET A 1 -23.82 14.06 4.32
N TYR A 2 -23.61 15.07 5.17
CA TYR A 2 -24.05 16.46 4.88
C TYR A 2 -22.90 17.25 4.24
N CYS A 3 -23.09 17.72 3.01
CA CYS A 3 -22.14 18.57 2.30
C CYS A 3 -22.11 19.96 2.92
N LEU A 4 -21.05 20.32 3.66
CA LEU A 4 -20.93 21.65 4.26
C LEU A 4 -20.75 22.78 3.23
N LYS A 5 -20.17 22.49 2.05
CA LYS A 5 -20.01 23.49 0.96
C LYS A 5 -21.34 23.84 0.27
N CYS A 6 -22.16 22.84 -0.02
CA CYS A 6 -23.42 22.96 -0.75
C CYS A 6 -24.67 22.94 0.15
N LYS A 7 -24.50 22.75 1.46
CA LYS A 7 -25.58 22.67 2.46
C LYS A 7 -26.70 21.67 2.10
N ARG A 8 -26.34 20.57 1.45
CA ARG A 8 -27.27 19.49 1.06
C ARG A 8 -26.82 18.15 1.64
N LEU A 9 -27.77 17.26 1.92
CA LEU A 9 -27.45 15.85 2.09
C LEU A 9 -26.94 15.30 0.76
N VAL A 10 -25.79 14.63 0.81
CA VAL A 10 -25.18 13.90 -0.30
C VAL A 10 -24.90 12.49 0.16
N LEU A 11 -25.10 11.51 -0.71
CA LEU A 11 -24.65 10.15 -0.42
C LEU A 11 -23.12 10.09 -0.56
N ASP A 12 -22.48 9.11 0.08
CA ASP A 12 -21.01 8.99 0.04
C ASP A 12 -20.49 8.66 -1.37
N ALA A 13 -21.37 8.19 -2.24
CA ALA A 13 -21.15 7.96 -3.67
C ALA A 13 -21.38 9.21 -4.56
N ASP A 14 -21.97 10.29 -4.02
CA ASP A 14 -22.32 11.51 -4.76
C ASP A 14 -21.17 12.54 -4.79
N GLU A 15 -21.30 13.51 -5.69
CA GLU A 15 -20.40 14.66 -5.74
C GLU A 15 -20.84 15.76 -4.76
N CYS A 16 -19.86 16.36 -4.10
CA CYS A 16 -19.99 17.59 -3.31
C CYS A 16 -19.71 18.80 -4.22
N CYS A 17 -20.74 19.56 -4.61
CA CYS A 17 -20.60 20.71 -5.52
C CYS A 17 -19.90 20.41 -6.87
N GLY A 18 -20.11 19.23 -7.46
CA GLY A 18 -19.43 18.84 -8.71
C GLY A 18 -18.01 18.31 -8.50
N GLN A 19 -17.57 18.10 -7.26
CA GLN A 19 -16.32 17.42 -6.93
C GLN A 19 -16.60 16.05 -6.32
N PRO A 20 -15.91 14.98 -6.75
CA PRO A 20 -16.04 13.67 -6.14
C PRO A 20 -15.69 13.74 -4.65
N LEU A 21 -16.50 13.11 -3.79
CA LEU A 21 -16.15 12.96 -2.38
C LEU A 21 -14.83 12.17 -2.24
N ALA A 22 -14.04 12.45 -1.21
CA ALA A 22 -12.70 11.88 -1.05
C ALA A 22 -12.67 10.34 -1.12
N GLY A 23 -13.71 9.64 -0.63
CA GLY A 23 -13.86 8.18 -0.71
C GLY A 23 -14.12 7.62 -2.12
N THR A 24 -14.28 8.49 -3.12
CA THR A 24 -14.53 8.10 -4.52
C THR A 24 -13.35 8.37 -5.45
N GLN A 25 -12.29 9.01 -4.94
CA GLN A 25 -11.07 9.26 -5.70
C GLN A 25 -10.14 8.05 -5.58
N LEU A 26 -9.45 7.72 -6.67
CA LEU A 26 -8.43 6.67 -6.66
C LEU A 26 -7.38 7.02 -5.59
N PRO A 27 -7.04 6.10 -4.67
CA PRO A 27 -6.03 6.36 -3.67
C PRO A 27 -4.68 6.72 -4.33
N PRO A 28 -3.90 7.63 -3.74
CA PRO A 28 -2.57 7.91 -4.23
C PRO A 28 -1.72 6.64 -4.14
N ARG A 29 -0.86 6.43 -5.13
CA ARG A 29 0.11 5.32 -5.09
C ARG A 29 0.98 5.44 -3.85
N VAL A 30 1.17 4.33 -3.16
CA VAL A 30 2.12 4.24 -2.05
C VAL A 30 3.49 4.60 -2.61
N GLU A 31 4.12 5.63 -2.03
CA GLU A 31 5.46 6.06 -2.44
C GLU A 31 6.43 4.88 -2.41
N GLY A 32 7.15 4.68 -3.52
CA GLY A 32 7.89 3.45 -3.79
C GLY A 32 9.03 3.20 -2.82
N ASN A 33 8.94 2.12 -2.06
CA ASN A 33 10.03 1.61 -1.24
C ASN A 33 11.29 1.36 -2.07
N ALA A 34 11.14 0.95 -3.34
CA ALA A 34 12.25 0.75 -4.26
C ALA A 34 13.06 2.03 -4.50
N GLU A 35 12.39 3.17 -4.70
CA GLU A 35 13.09 4.45 -4.93
C GLU A 35 13.77 4.93 -3.64
N ARG A 36 13.12 4.76 -2.47
CA ARG A 36 13.76 5.06 -1.18
C ARG A 36 15.02 4.22 -0.94
N LEU A 37 14.96 2.91 -1.21
CA LEU A 37 16.13 2.04 -1.15
C LEU A 37 17.23 2.48 -2.11
N LYS A 38 16.87 2.78 -3.35
CA LYS A 38 17.81 3.27 -4.37
C LYS A 38 18.54 4.54 -3.92
N ILE A 39 17.82 5.50 -3.35
CA ILE A 39 18.40 6.73 -2.80
C ILE A 39 19.40 6.38 -1.68
N LYS A 40 19.02 5.51 -0.74
CA LYS A 40 19.90 5.11 0.38
C LYS A 40 21.16 4.40 -0.08
N PHE A 41 21.08 3.55 -1.11
CA PHE A 41 22.26 2.92 -1.70
C PHE A 41 23.15 3.92 -2.42
N LEU A 42 22.57 4.92 -3.09
CA LEU A 42 23.34 5.99 -3.72
C LEU A 42 24.10 6.80 -2.67
N GLU A 43 23.41 7.25 -1.61
CA GLU A 43 24.00 7.97 -0.48
C GLU A 43 25.16 7.16 0.15
N TYR A 44 25.02 5.85 0.27
CA TYR A 44 26.10 5.00 0.79
C TYR A 44 27.28 4.90 -0.18
N ARG A 45 27.02 4.79 -1.50
CA ARG A 45 28.07 4.75 -2.52
C ARG A 45 28.82 6.06 -2.68
N THR A 46 28.16 7.19 -2.49
CA THR A 46 28.78 8.53 -2.52
C THR A 46 29.50 8.87 -1.23
N GLY A 47 29.28 8.09 -0.16
CA GLY A 47 29.87 8.30 1.16
C GLY A 47 29.11 9.31 2.01
N ASP A 48 27.90 9.72 1.59
CA ASP A 48 27.02 10.61 2.35
C ASP A 48 26.49 9.94 3.63
N ILE A 49 26.32 8.61 3.58
CA ILE A 49 26.05 7.78 4.75
C ILE A 49 27.09 6.67 4.89
N ASN A 50 27.34 6.27 6.13
CA ASN A 50 28.20 5.13 6.43
C ASN A 50 27.41 3.81 6.52
N ARG A 51 28.13 2.70 6.70
CA ARG A 51 27.55 1.35 6.78
C ARG A 51 26.58 1.18 7.96
N GLU A 52 26.87 1.80 9.10
CA GLU A 52 26.03 1.71 10.30
C GLU A 52 24.69 2.43 10.07
N GLN A 53 24.72 3.60 9.43
CA GLN A 53 23.52 4.37 9.07
C GLN A 53 22.65 3.64 8.06
N LEU A 54 23.26 3.00 7.05
CA LEU A 54 22.51 2.17 6.09
C LEU A 54 21.90 0.94 6.76
N THR A 55 22.66 0.24 7.60
CA THR A 55 22.15 -0.92 8.36
C THR A 55 20.97 -0.52 9.25
N ALA A 56 21.10 0.57 10.01
CA ALA A 56 20.05 1.07 10.87
C ALA A 56 18.81 1.52 10.08
N TYR A 57 18.97 1.99 8.84
CA TYR A 57 17.84 2.25 7.95
C TYR A 57 17.12 0.95 7.58
N LEU A 58 17.86 -0.08 7.16
CA LEU A 58 17.27 -1.37 6.80
C LEU A 58 16.57 -2.03 8.00
N ASP A 59 17.15 -1.96 9.20
CA ASP A 59 16.55 -2.47 10.44
C ASP A 59 15.19 -1.81 10.73
N ARG A 60 15.09 -0.49 10.57
CA ARG A 60 13.82 0.23 10.78
C ARG A 60 12.77 -0.14 9.74
N GLU A 61 13.17 -0.29 8.48
CA GLU A 61 12.24 -0.66 7.41
C GLU A 61 11.75 -2.10 7.54
N GLU A 62 12.62 -3.02 7.96
CA GLU A 62 12.26 -4.41 8.26
C GLU A 62 11.28 -4.46 9.43
N GLN A 63 11.59 -3.81 10.54
CA GLN A 63 10.70 -3.75 11.70
C GLN A 63 9.33 -3.16 11.33
N ARG A 64 9.30 -2.12 10.50
CA ARG A 64 8.05 -1.53 10.02
C ARG A 64 7.23 -2.51 9.17
N ALA A 65 7.88 -3.21 8.25
CA ALA A 65 7.22 -4.21 7.40
C ALA A 65 6.67 -5.39 8.21
N GLU A 66 7.46 -5.89 9.18
CA GLU A 66 7.03 -6.94 10.11
C GLU A 66 5.86 -6.50 10.98
N GLN A 67 5.88 -5.27 11.48
CA GLN A 67 4.75 -4.71 12.23
C GLN A 67 3.48 -4.70 11.37
N ILE A 68 3.55 -4.28 10.11
CA ILE A 68 2.39 -4.29 9.21
C ILE A 68 1.89 -5.73 9.03
N LEU A 69 2.78 -6.68 8.74
CA LEU A 69 2.41 -8.09 8.61
C LEU A 69 1.80 -8.68 9.89
N ALA A 70 2.24 -8.26 11.07
CA ALA A 70 1.67 -8.72 12.33
C ALA A 70 0.22 -8.24 12.55
N HIS A 71 -0.21 -7.17 11.87
CA HIS A 71 -1.59 -6.69 11.91
C HIS A 71 -2.49 -7.35 10.85
N VAL A 72 -1.91 -7.97 9.81
CA VAL A 72 -2.66 -8.73 8.79
C VAL A 72 -3.45 -9.91 9.39
N PRO A 73 -2.90 -10.76 10.29
CA PRO A 73 -3.66 -11.82 10.94
C PRO A 73 -4.62 -11.32 12.04
N GLY A 74 -4.79 -10.01 12.21
CA GLY A 74 -5.72 -9.39 13.16
C GLY A 74 -7.13 -9.16 12.63
N THR A 75 -7.53 -9.85 11.56
CA THR A 75 -8.89 -9.76 10.98
C THR A 75 -10.01 -10.32 11.85
N GLU A 76 -9.79 -10.52 13.15
CA GLU A 76 -10.83 -10.84 14.13
C GLU A 76 -11.93 -9.77 14.19
N GLU A 77 -11.67 -8.57 13.66
CA GLU A 77 -12.66 -7.50 13.47
C GLU A 77 -13.62 -7.73 12.28
N TYR A 78 -13.31 -8.66 11.38
CA TYR A 78 -14.08 -8.93 10.16
C TYR A 78 -14.71 -10.33 10.21
N ASP A 79 -15.98 -10.42 9.82
CA ASP A 79 -16.65 -11.71 9.62
C ASP A 79 -16.09 -12.49 8.42
N GLU A 80 -16.38 -13.79 8.35
CA GLU A 80 -15.88 -14.69 7.30
C GLU A 80 -16.28 -14.23 5.89
N ASP A 81 -17.48 -13.65 5.73
CA ASP A 81 -17.98 -13.17 4.45
C ASP A 81 -17.18 -11.95 3.97
N THR A 82 -16.89 -11.02 4.89
CA THR A 82 -16.06 -9.85 4.63
C THR A 82 -14.63 -10.25 4.30
N LEU A 83 -14.08 -11.24 5.00
CA LEU A 83 -12.76 -11.79 4.70
C LEU A 83 -12.69 -12.46 3.33
N ALA A 84 -13.73 -13.17 2.93
CA ALA A 84 -13.80 -13.79 1.61
C ALA A 84 -13.81 -12.74 0.49
N ILE A 85 -14.47 -11.60 0.69
CA ILE A 85 -14.49 -10.49 -0.26
C ILE A 85 -13.11 -9.84 -0.38
N MET A 86 -12.38 -9.69 0.73
CA MET A 86 -11.08 -9.02 0.78
C MET A 86 -9.89 -9.97 0.54
N ALA A 87 -10.12 -11.26 0.32
CA ALA A 87 -9.07 -12.28 0.30
C ALA A 87 -7.97 -12.00 -0.75
N GLU A 88 -8.36 -11.60 -1.96
CA GLU A 88 -7.42 -11.30 -3.05
C GLU A 88 -6.56 -10.06 -2.75
N GLU A 89 -7.19 -9.04 -2.16
CA GLU A 89 -6.54 -7.78 -1.75
C GLU A 89 -5.52 -8.03 -0.64
N LEU A 90 -5.92 -8.81 0.37
CA LEU A 90 -5.07 -9.19 1.49
C LEU A 90 -3.90 -10.07 1.03
N GLU A 91 -4.15 -11.01 0.11
CA GLU A 91 -3.10 -11.85 -0.47
C GLU A 91 -2.08 -11.00 -1.23
N ALA A 92 -2.54 -10.14 -2.14
CA ALA A 92 -1.67 -9.26 -2.92
C ALA A 92 -0.85 -8.33 -2.02
N GLY A 93 -1.48 -7.70 -1.02
CA GLY A 93 -0.81 -6.82 -0.07
C GLY A 93 0.24 -7.57 0.76
N THR A 94 -0.10 -8.76 1.26
CA THR A 94 0.82 -9.62 2.03
C THR A 94 2.02 -10.02 1.20
N ARG A 95 1.80 -10.49 -0.03
CA ARG A 95 2.87 -10.86 -0.96
C ARG A 95 3.77 -9.68 -1.30
N GLY A 96 3.19 -8.48 -1.44
CA GLY A 96 3.95 -7.26 -1.67
C GLY A 96 4.88 -6.91 -0.51
N ILE A 97 4.40 -7.01 0.74
CA ILE A 97 5.23 -6.76 1.92
C ILE A 97 6.32 -7.84 2.08
N LEU A 98 6.01 -9.11 1.83
CA LEU A 98 6.99 -10.20 1.84
C LEU A 98 8.08 -10.00 0.78
N ALA A 99 7.73 -9.55 -0.43
CA ALA A 99 8.71 -9.19 -1.45
C ALA A 99 9.62 -8.05 -0.97
N TYR A 100 9.05 -7.04 -0.29
CA TYR A 100 9.87 -5.96 0.27
C TYR A 100 10.83 -6.46 1.37
N LEU A 101 10.40 -7.33 2.26
CA LEU A 101 11.28 -7.97 3.25
C LEU A 101 12.41 -8.76 2.59
N GLN A 102 12.12 -9.49 1.51
CA GLN A 102 13.14 -10.18 0.73
C GLN A 102 14.13 -9.19 0.08
N ALA A 103 13.66 -8.05 -0.42
CA ALA A 103 14.50 -6.98 -0.93
C ALA A 103 15.46 -6.43 0.15
N LEU A 104 14.96 -6.23 1.38
CA LEU A 104 15.78 -5.79 2.51
C LEU A 104 16.83 -6.83 2.91
N SER A 105 16.49 -8.12 2.86
CA SER A 105 17.45 -9.20 3.07
C SER A 105 18.59 -9.18 2.04
N MET A 106 18.25 -9.05 0.75
CA MET A 106 19.24 -8.92 -0.34
C MET A 106 20.07 -7.64 -0.19
N ALA A 107 19.48 -6.54 0.29
CA ALA A 107 20.18 -5.30 0.59
C ALA A 107 21.26 -5.50 1.67
N ARG A 108 20.95 -6.28 2.72
CA ARG A 108 21.93 -6.63 3.76
C ARG A 108 23.06 -7.48 3.21
N GLU A 109 22.74 -8.46 2.38
CA GLU A 109 23.75 -9.30 1.71
C GLU A 109 24.68 -8.45 0.84
N TRP A 110 24.13 -7.51 0.08
CA TRP A 110 24.91 -6.57 -0.72
C TRP A 110 25.88 -5.71 0.11
N ILE A 111 25.51 -5.30 1.33
CA ILE A 111 26.41 -4.56 2.24
C ILE A 111 27.63 -5.42 2.62
N LEU A 112 27.44 -6.72 2.80
CA LEU A 112 28.51 -7.66 3.14
C LEU A 112 29.35 -8.03 1.92
N GLN A 113 28.71 -8.21 0.78
CA GLN A 113 29.31 -8.63 -0.47
C GLN A 113 28.77 -7.76 -1.62
N PRO A 114 29.39 -6.59 -1.87
CA PRO A 114 28.91 -5.69 -2.91
C PRO A 114 28.99 -6.34 -4.30
N SER A 115 27.84 -6.56 -4.92
CA SER A 115 27.72 -6.97 -6.31
C SER A 115 26.64 -6.16 -7.04
N SER A 116 26.82 -5.95 -8.34
CA SER A 116 25.82 -5.29 -9.17
C SER A 116 24.52 -6.08 -9.23
N GLU A 117 24.63 -7.41 -9.31
CA GLU A 117 23.52 -8.33 -9.49
C GLU A 117 22.64 -8.37 -8.24
N LEU A 118 23.22 -8.42 -7.04
CA LEU A 118 22.46 -8.41 -5.78
C LEU A 118 21.74 -7.08 -5.60
N LEU A 119 22.38 -5.95 -5.90
CA LEU A 119 21.76 -4.64 -5.79
C LEU A 119 20.59 -4.49 -6.77
N GLN A 120 20.75 -4.93 -8.01
CA GLN A 120 19.67 -4.92 -9.01
C GLN A 120 18.53 -5.83 -8.60
N SER A 121 18.84 -7.02 -8.07
CA SER A 121 17.83 -7.97 -7.59
C SER A 121 17.05 -7.41 -6.40
N ALA A 122 17.73 -6.78 -5.44
CA ALA A 122 17.10 -6.13 -4.29
C ALA A 122 16.14 -5.02 -4.76
N LEU A 123 16.58 -4.15 -5.67
CA LEU A 123 15.74 -3.06 -6.19
C LEU A 123 14.55 -3.57 -7.02
N ALA A 124 14.76 -4.61 -7.83
CA ALA A 124 13.68 -5.24 -8.60
C ALA A 124 12.63 -5.87 -7.67
N MET A 125 13.07 -6.56 -6.62
CA MET A 125 12.19 -7.17 -5.63
C MET A 125 11.40 -6.12 -4.84
N ALA A 126 12.04 -5.01 -4.46
CA ALA A 126 11.35 -3.88 -3.83
C ALA A 126 10.29 -3.27 -4.76
N ALA A 127 10.61 -3.12 -6.05
CA ALA A 127 9.67 -2.58 -7.04
C ALA A 127 8.48 -3.53 -7.29
N GLN A 128 8.74 -4.84 -7.28
CA GLN A 128 7.68 -5.85 -7.33
C GLN A 128 6.78 -5.77 -6.09
N GLY A 129 7.37 -5.59 -4.90
CA GLY A 129 6.63 -5.36 -3.67
C GLY A 129 5.73 -4.13 -3.74
N ASP A 130 6.28 -3.00 -4.22
CA ASP A 130 5.52 -1.76 -4.42
C ASP A 130 4.36 -1.96 -5.40
N ALA A 131 4.55 -2.71 -6.49
CA ALA A 131 3.50 -2.99 -7.46
C ALA A 131 2.35 -3.78 -6.82
N LEU A 132 2.66 -4.87 -6.11
CA LEU A 132 1.66 -5.72 -5.46
C LEU A 132 0.87 -4.98 -4.36
N VAL A 133 1.53 -4.13 -3.56
CA VAL A 133 0.84 -3.32 -2.54
C VAL A 133 -0.08 -2.30 -3.22
N ASN A 134 0.36 -1.65 -4.29
CA ASN A 134 -0.49 -0.71 -5.02
C ASN A 134 -1.67 -1.41 -5.69
N ASP A 135 -1.47 -2.60 -6.25
CA ASP A 135 -2.55 -3.42 -6.83
C ASP A 135 -3.58 -3.80 -5.77
N ALA A 136 -3.13 -4.21 -4.56
CA ALA A 136 -4.02 -4.51 -3.44
C ALA A 136 -4.87 -3.29 -3.01
N VAL A 137 -4.25 -2.12 -2.91
CA VAL A 137 -4.94 -0.86 -2.58
C VAL A 137 -5.94 -0.48 -3.67
N GLU A 138 -5.59 -0.68 -4.95
CA GLU A 138 -6.50 -0.42 -6.06
C GLU A 138 -7.67 -1.39 -6.10
N MET A 139 -7.45 -2.68 -5.85
CA MET A 139 -8.50 -3.70 -5.74
C MET A 139 -9.49 -3.32 -4.62
N ASN A 140 -8.97 -3.01 -3.43
CA ASN A 140 -9.82 -2.61 -2.29
C ASN A 140 -10.65 -1.36 -2.60
N TRP A 141 -10.07 -0.37 -3.27
CA TRP A 141 -10.79 0.81 -3.73
C TRP A 141 -11.91 0.47 -4.73
N ARG A 142 -11.66 -0.43 -5.70
CA ARG A 142 -12.66 -0.87 -6.68
C ARG A 142 -13.82 -1.62 -6.01
N THR A 143 -13.52 -2.48 -5.04
CA THR A 143 -14.51 -3.21 -4.23
C THR A 143 -15.39 -2.21 -3.47
N HIS A 144 -14.79 -1.25 -2.77
CA HIS A 144 -15.53 -0.20 -2.06
C HIS A 144 -16.38 0.65 -3.00
N ARG A 145 -15.85 1.00 -4.18
CA ARG A 145 -16.59 1.78 -5.17
C ARG A 145 -17.83 1.04 -5.69
N THR A 146 -17.69 -0.25 -5.96
CA THR A 146 -18.80 -1.11 -6.41
C THR A 146 -19.91 -1.20 -5.37
N PHE A 147 -19.55 -1.29 -4.09
CA PHE A 147 -20.50 -1.24 -2.98
C PHE A 147 -21.26 0.09 -2.94
N LEU A 148 -20.55 1.22 -3.03
CA LEU A 148 -21.15 2.55 -3.03
C LEU A 148 -22.11 2.77 -4.21
N ASP A 149 -21.74 2.32 -5.41
CA ASP A 149 -22.59 2.43 -6.60
C ASP A 149 -23.84 1.54 -6.49
N SER A 150 -23.72 0.35 -5.90
CA SER A 150 -24.84 -0.56 -5.64
C SER A 150 -25.81 0.01 -4.60
N ALA A 151 -25.29 0.57 -3.50
CA ALA A 151 -26.09 1.24 -2.47
C ALA A 151 -26.85 2.46 -3.03
N ARG A 152 -26.20 3.23 -3.91
CA ARG A 152 -26.83 4.36 -4.60
C ARG A 152 -28.00 3.90 -5.48
N GLU A 153 -27.82 2.82 -6.23
CA GLU A 153 -28.87 2.31 -7.11
C GLU A 153 -30.07 1.76 -6.32
N PHE A 154 -29.81 1.05 -5.21
CA PHE A 154 -30.86 0.62 -4.29
C PHE A 154 -31.67 1.80 -3.73
N LEU A 155 -31.01 2.88 -3.29
CA LEU A 155 -31.69 4.05 -2.75
C LEU A 155 -32.58 4.75 -3.79
N LYS A 156 -32.11 4.87 -5.04
CA LYS A 156 -32.93 5.40 -6.14
C LYS A 156 -34.19 4.57 -6.38
N GLN A 157 -34.07 3.24 -6.34
CA GLN A 157 -35.22 2.34 -6.52
C GLN A 157 -36.23 2.48 -5.38
N MET A 158 -35.78 2.83 -4.18
CA MET A 158 -36.62 3.09 -3.01
C MET A 158 -37.19 4.53 -2.98
N GLY A 159 -36.89 5.36 -3.99
CA GLY A 159 -37.42 6.71 -4.13
C GLY A 159 -36.70 7.78 -3.32
N PHE A 160 -35.45 7.51 -2.90
CA PHE A 160 -34.57 8.47 -2.24
C PHE A 160 -33.55 9.09 -3.20
#